data_AF-A0A922MTX6-F1
#
_entry.id   AF-A0A922MTX6-F1
#
_cell.length_a   1.000
_cell.length_b   1.000
_cell.length_c   1.000
_cell.angle_alpha   90.00
_cell.angle_beta   90.00
_cell.angle_gamma   90.00
#
_symmetry.space_group_name_H-M   'P 1'
#
loop_
_entity.id
_entity.type
_entity.pdbx_description
1 polymer ?
#
loop_
_entity_poly.entity_id
_entity_poly.type
_entity_poly.pdbx_seq_one_letter_code
_entity_poly.pdbx_strand_id
1 'polypeptide(L)'
;MQPAILVHTVYKMAPPGYSAAAAEPQHALQGRLPGQGPQVRGVRAGSSKKLAKLAAARSALAALEEGGAGPRAEAAPSQAGLQQSLADHIAKLVNEKFNELMKHDAVHSKRKVLAGIVVTTEGRAEGARVLCVTTGTKCVSGEHMSVSGRALNDCHAEVAARRCLQRHLYAQLLQYAQAADPRAPLPDNDLEPAPGGGYRLKASRQLHLYVSTAPCGDGRIFSPHETATEPDRHPNRLARGQLRTKIESGEGTIPVKNCSNALQTWDGVMQGERLLTMSCSDKAARWAALGLQGALLARLLRPVYLSSLVLGSLLHPHHMYRYATPLYSVILLVVRVSNP
;
A
#
# COMPACT_ATOMS: atom_id res chain seq x y z
N MET A 1 -17.30 20.21 9.26
CA MET A 1 -16.13 19.36 9.58
C MET A 1 -15.34 19.13 8.31
N GLN A 2 -14.17 19.76 8.15
CA GLN A 2 -13.28 19.49 7.02
C GLN A 2 -12.76 18.04 7.10
N PRO A 3 -12.67 17.30 5.98
CA PRO A 3 -12.01 16.01 5.97
C PRO A 3 -10.52 16.23 6.23
N ALA A 4 -10.06 15.86 7.42
CA ALA A 4 -8.63 15.90 7.71
C ALA A 4 -7.92 14.82 6.89
N ILE A 5 -7.02 15.25 6.01
CA ILE A 5 -6.17 14.39 5.20
C ILE A 5 -4.75 14.63 5.67
N LEU A 6 -4.12 13.60 6.22
CA LEU A 6 -2.71 13.68 6.63
C LEU A 6 -1.81 13.14 5.51
N VAL A 7 -0.85 13.96 5.10
CA VAL A 7 0.13 13.64 4.06
C VAL A 7 1.54 13.90 4.61
N HIS A 8 2.21 12.86 5.12
CA HIS A 8 3.57 13.01 5.67
C HIS A 8 4.63 12.28 4.83
N THR A 9 5.68 12.99 4.42
CA THR A 9 6.94 12.41 3.89
C THR A 9 7.99 12.45 4.98
N VAL A 10 8.76 11.38 5.17
CA VAL A 10 9.76 11.29 6.25
C VAL A 10 11.13 11.75 5.72
N TYR A 11 11.70 12.81 6.30
CA TYR A 11 13.09 13.24 6.08
C TYR A 11 13.92 13.03 7.36
N LYS A 12 15.20 12.66 7.21
CA LYS A 12 16.17 12.59 8.33
C LYS A 12 16.64 14.01 8.68
N MET A 13 16.28 14.50 9.86
CA MET A 13 17.08 15.47 10.62
C MET A 13 17.22 14.96 12.06
N ALA A 14 18.42 15.08 12.63
CA ALA A 14 18.84 14.44 13.89
C ALA A 14 18.29 15.15 15.17
N PRO A 15 18.23 14.46 16.35
CA PRO A 15 17.40 14.83 17.50
C PRO A 15 18.16 15.48 18.69
N PRO A 16 17.44 15.96 19.73
CA PRO A 16 17.47 15.31 21.08
C PRO A 16 16.06 15.31 21.74
N GLY A 17 15.67 14.57 22.78
CA GLY A 17 16.24 13.59 23.71
C GLY A 17 15.21 13.36 24.84
N TYR A 18 14.92 12.09 25.21
CA TYR A 18 14.16 11.57 26.40
C TYR A 18 12.70 12.07 26.63
N SER A 19 11.74 11.44 27.33
CA SER A 19 11.64 10.37 28.34
C SER A 19 10.29 9.61 28.19
N ALA A 20 10.13 8.48 28.89
CA ALA A 20 9.11 7.43 28.71
C ALA A 20 7.88 7.49 29.64
N ALA A 21 6.73 7.02 29.13
CA ALA A 21 5.56 6.34 29.78
C ALA A 21 4.31 6.55 28.90
N ALA A 22 3.29 5.69 28.75
CA ALA A 22 2.92 4.41 29.37
C ALA A 22 2.36 3.46 28.27
N ALA A 23 2.46 2.15 28.50
CA ALA A 23 2.17 1.10 27.50
C ALA A 23 0.73 0.56 27.57
N GLU A 24 0.11 0.34 26.40
CA GLU A 24 -1.12 -0.44 26.22
C GLU A 24 -0.83 -1.95 26.05
N PRO A 25 -1.78 -2.85 26.39
CA PRO A 25 -1.46 -4.24 26.73
C PRO A 25 -1.06 -5.09 25.52
N GLN A 26 0.20 -5.53 25.52
CA GLN A 26 0.72 -6.56 24.62
C GLN A 26 0.57 -7.93 25.30
N HIS A 27 0.00 -8.91 24.59
CA HIS A 27 -0.11 -10.28 25.11
C HIS A 27 0.81 -11.23 24.35
N ALA A 28 1.83 -11.72 25.04
CA ALA A 28 2.70 -12.80 24.57
C ALA A 28 2.10 -14.15 24.97
N LEU A 29 2.05 -15.12 24.05
CA LEU A 29 1.81 -16.51 24.40
C LEU A 29 3.18 -17.18 24.53
N GLN A 30 3.48 -17.73 25.71
CA GLN A 30 4.70 -18.48 25.98
C GLN A 30 4.30 -19.95 26.13
N GLY A 31 4.52 -20.74 25.08
CA GLY A 31 4.27 -22.18 25.10
C GLY A 31 5.59 -22.93 25.17
N ARG A 32 5.73 -23.84 26.13
CA ARG A 32 6.84 -24.80 26.23
C ARG A 32 6.21 -26.19 26.15
N LEU A 33 6.52 -26.98 25.12
CA LEU A 33 6.31 -28.43 25.17
C LEU A 33 7.56 -29.06 25.80
N PRO A 34 7.41 -30.14 26.59
CA PRO A 34 8.55 -30.83 27.18
C PRO A 34 9.29 -31.60 26.08
N GLY A 35 10.56 -31.24 25.84
CA GLY A 35 11.46 -31.93 24.89
C GLY A 35 11.79 -31.10 23.63
N GLN A 36 12.80 -30.23 23.78
CA GLN A 36 13.66 -29.59 22.75
C GLN A 36 13.06 -29.04 21.42
N GLY A 37 13.15 -27.71 21.26
CA GLY A 37 12.94 -26.95 20.01
C GLY A 37 13.00 -25.41 20.26
N PRO A 38 13.31 -24.56 19.27
CA PRO A 38 13.62 -23.14 19.48
C PRO A 38 12.42 -22.35 20.02
N GLN A 39 12.70 -21.37 20.88
CA GLN A 39 11.71 -20.52 21.54
C GLN A 39 11.06 -19.56 20.52
N VAL A 40 9.91 -19.90 19.94
CA VAL A 40 9.20 -19.04 18.99
C VAL A 40 8.35 -18.01 19.75
N ARG A 41 8.87 -16.77 19.87
CA ARG A 41 8.15 -15.64 20.48
C ARG A 41 7.44 -14.84 19.38
N GLY A 42 6.14 -15.05 19.20
CA GLY A 42 5.31 -14.30 18.24
C GLY A 42 4.30 -13.40 18.94
N VAL A 43 4.45 -12.07 18.81
CA VAL A 43 3.42 -11.10 19.20
C VAL A 43 2.57 -10.80 17.95
N ARG A 44 1.27 -11.08 18.00
CA ARG A 44 0.33 -10.74 16.93
C ARG A 44 -0.93 -10.07 17.48
N ALA A 45 -1.42 -9.06 16.76
CA ALA A 45 -2.63 -8.31 17.09
C ALA A 45 -3.90 -9.06 16.65
N GLY A 46 -5.06 -8.66 17.17
CA GLY A 46 -6.38 -9.13 16.73
C GLY A 46 -7.52 -8.37 17.36
N SER A 47 -8.63 -8.22 16.62
CA SER A 47 -9.84 -7.50 17.04
C SER A 47 -10.57 -8.11 18.25
N SER A 48 -10.12 -9.28 18.69
CA SER A 48 -10.46 -9.84 19.99
C SER A 48 -9.28 -10.65 20.54
N LYS A 49 -9.24 -10.83 21.85
CA LYS A 49 -8.24 -11.69 22.53
C LYS A 49 -8.18 -13.09 21.93
N LYS A 50 -9.33 -13.65 21.51
CA LYS A 50 -9.42 -14.96 20.86
C LYS A 50 -8.73 -14.96 19.49
N LEU A 51 -8.99 -13.95 18.67
CA LEU A 51 -8.39 -13.82 17.33
C LEU A 51 -6.89 -13.52 17.39
N ALA A 52 -6.44 -12.67 18.33
CA ALA A 52 -5.02 -12.39 18.54
C ALA A 52 -4.23 -13.65 18.92
N LYS A 53 -4.76 -14.44 19.86
CA LYS A 53 -4.17 -15.73 20.25
C LYS A 53 -4.13 -16.73 19.10
N LEU A 54 -5.21 -16.82 18.31
CA LEU A 54 -5.28 -17.70 17.15
C LEU A 54 -4.29 -17.29 16.04
N ALA A 55 -4.13 -15.98 15.80
CA ALA A 55 -3.15 -15.46 14.85
C ALA A 55 -1.72 -15.77 15.30
N ALA A 56 -1.41 -15.55 16.58
CA ALA A 56 -0.11 -15.89 17.16
C ALA A 56 0.17 -17.40 17.07
N ALA A 57 -0.80 -18.24 17.42
CA ALA A 57 -0.67 -19.70 17.34
C ALA A 57 -0.44 -20.21 15.90
N ARG A 58 -1.18 -19.69 14.91
CA ARG A 58 -0.98 -20.05 13.50
C ARG A 58 0.40 -19.67 12.98
N SER A 59 0.92 -18.53 13.41
CA SER A 59 2.27 -18.10 13.02
C SER A 59 3.36 -18.92 13.67
N ALA A 60 3.16 -19.36 14.92
CA ALA A 60 4.09 -20.26 15.59
C ALA A 60 4.10 -21.64 14.91
N LEU A 61 2.93 -22.14 14.50
CA LEU A 61 2.81 -23.39 13.75
C LEU A 61 3.52 -23.33 12.40
N ALA A 62 3.31 -22.26 11.62
CA ALA A 62 3.99 -22.09 10.33
C ALA A 62 5.52 -22.05 10.46
N ALA A 63 6.05 -21.40 11.51
CA ALA A 63 7.50 -21.36 11.77
C ALA A 63 8.06 -22.73 12.19
N LEU A 64 7.25 -23.60 12.80
CA LEU A 64 7.65 -24.96 13.17
C LEU A 64 7.62 -25.91 11.96
N GLU A 65 6.64 -25.75 11.07
CA GLU A 65 6.53 -26.52 9.83
C GLU A 65 7.68 -26.21 8.84
N GLU A 66 8.11 -24.94 8.76
CA GLU A 66 9.30 -24.56 7.97
C GLU A 66 10.61 -25.14 8.54
N GLY A 67 10.65 -25.51 9.82
CA GLY A 67 11.81 -26.13 10.48
C GLY A 67 11.85 -27.67 10.39
N GLY A 68 10.77 -28.32 9.94
CA GLY A 68 10.66 -29.78 9.84
C GLY A 68 10.83 -30.28 8.41
N ALA A 69 12.05 -30.30 7.88
CA ALA A 69 12.32 -30.77 6.53
C ALA A 69 12.27 -32.31 6.42
N GLY A 70 11.18 -32.85 5.87
CA GLY A 70 11.16 -34.14 5.18
C GLY A 70 11.66 -34.03 3.73
N PRO A 71 11.94 -35.15 3.02
CA PRO A 71 12.61 -35.12 1.72
C PRO A 71 11.81 -34.32 0.69
N ARG A 72 12.50 -33.36 0.09
CA ARG A 72 11.98 -32.32 -0.79
C ARG A 72 11.64 -32.93 -2.15
N ALA A 73 10.36 -33.20 -2.40
CA ALA A 73 9.87 -33.38 -3.76
C ALA A 73 10.14 -32.09 -4.54
N GLU A 74 10.70 -32.20 -5.74
CA GLU A 74 11.05 -31.09 -6.61
C GLU A 74 9.84 -30.17 -6.81
N ALA A 75 9.87 -29.02 -6.14
CA ALA A 75 8.87 -28.00 -6.31
C ALA A 75 9.07 -27.37 -7.70
N ALA A 76 8.03 -27.46 -8.53
CA ALA A 76 7.87 -26.65 -9.73
C ALA A 76 8.25 -25.18 -9.45
N PRO A 77 8.78 -24.42 -10.43
CA PRO A 77 9.34 -23.09 -10.21
C PRO A 77 8.36 -22.23 -9.43
N SER A 78 8.69 -21.94 -8.18
CA SER A 78 7.89 -21.12 -7.31
C SER A 78 7.82 -19.73 -7.94
N GLN A 79 6.61 -19.30 -8.33
CA GLN A 79 6.37 -17.91 -8.66
C GLN A 79 6.94 -17.07 -7.51
N ALA A 80 7.92 -16.21 -7.81
CA ALA A 80 8.68 -15.47 -6.82
C ALA A 80 7.74 -14.62 -5.97
N GLY A 81 7.26 -15.18 -4.86
CA GLY A 81 6.42 -14.57 -3.84
C GLY A 81 7.28 -13.77 -2.87
N LEU A 82 6.80 -12.61 -2.42
CA LEU A 82 7.41 -11.84 -1.36
C LEU A 82 7.16 -12.67 -0.08
N GLN A 83 8.11 -12.68 0.85
CA GLN A 83 7.91 -13.52 2.02
C GLN A 83 6.84 -12.91 2.92
N GLN A 84 5.99 -13.75 3.51
CA GLN A 84 4.93 -13.31 4.43
C GLN A 84 5.51 -12.49 5.60
N SER A 85 6.70 -12.87 6.08
CA SER A 85 7.46 -12.15 7.09
C SER A 85 7.79 -10.71 6.67
N LEU A 86 8.24 -10.51 5.43
CA LEU A 86 8.53 -9.20 4.87
C LEU A 86 7.26 -8.36 4.70
N ALA A 87 6.17 -8.98 4.25
CA ALA A 87 4.87 -8.32 4.18
C ALA A 87 4.46 -7.80 5.57
N ASP A 88 4.49 -8.68 6.59
CA ASP A 88 4.13 -8.36 7.97
C ASP A 88 5.01 -7.22 8.51
N HIS A 89 6.31 -7.24 8.17
CA HIS A 89 7.26 -6.19 8.53
C HIS A 89 6.93 -4.85 7.88
N ILE A 90 6.60 -4.82 6.58
CA ILE A 90 6.18 -3.60 5.86
C ILE A 90 4.95 -2.97 6.52
N ALA A 91 3.93 -3.79 6.83
CA ALA A 91 2.73 -3.30 7.49
C ALA A 91 3.02 -2.76 8.89
N LYS A 92 3.88 -3.46 9.65
CA LYS A 92 4.32 -3.02 10.99
C LYS A 92 4.99 -1.65 10.91
N LEU A 93 5.96 -1.46 10.01
CA LEU A 93 6.67 -0.19 9.83
C LEU A 93 5.72 0.98 9.53
N VAL A 94 4.74 0.77 8.63
CA VAL A 94 3.78 1.82 8.28
C VAL A 94 2.86 2.17 9.44
N ASN A 95 2.38 1.16 10.20
CA ASN A 95 1.54 1.40 11.38
C ASN A 95 2.31 2.06 12.53
N GLU A 96 3.54 1.61 12.80
CA GLU A 96 4.40 2.23 13.82
C GLU A 96 4.72 3.68 13.46
N LYS A 97 5.06 3.96 12.20
CA LYS A 97 5.32 5.34 11.76
C LYS A 97 4.08 6.21 11.84
N PHE A 98 2.90 5.68 11.52
CA PHE A 98 1.64 6.39 11.72
C PHE A 98 1.42 6.74 13.20
N ASN A 99 1.56 5.75 14.09
CA ASN A 99 1.34 5.94 15.52
C ASN A 99 2.36 6.92 16.13
N GLU A 100 3.62 6.88 15.69
CA GLU A 100 4.65 7.83 16.06
C GLU A 100 4.25 9.27 15.68
N LEU A 101 3.82 9.49 14.43
CA LEU A 101 3.39 10.81 13.96
C LEU A 101 2.13 11.32 14.66
N MET A 102 1.23 10.41 15.07
CA MET A 102 -0.05 10.74 15.68
C MET A 102 -0.06 10.70 17.22
N LYS A 103 1.10 10.46 17.85
CA LYS A 103 1.22 10.26 19.30
C LYS A 103 0.55 11.36 20.14
N HIS A 104 0.56 12.59 19.63
CA HIS A 104 0.00 13.77 20.29
C HIS A 104 -1.15 14.42 19.50
N ASP A 105 -1.72 13.70 18.52
CA ASP A 105 -2.75 14.21 17.62
C ASP A 105 -3.94 13.26 17.56
N ALA A 106 -4.78 13.32 18.61
CA ALA A 106 -5.96 12.47 18.73
C ALA A 106 -7.05 12.76 17.69
N VAL A 107 -7.00 13.94 17.05
CA VAL A 107 -7.97 14.32 16.01
C VAL A 107 -7.61 13.59 14.72
N HIS A 108 -6.35 13.64 14.32
CA HIS A 108 -5.88 13.05 13.06
C HIS A 108 -5.50 11.56 13.17
N SER A 109 -5.40 11.02 14.38
CA SER A 109 -5.21 9.58 14.60
C SER A 109 -6.42 8.73 14.17
N LYS A 110 -7.61 9.32 14.13
CA LYS A 110 -8.84 8.65 13.67
C LYS A 110 -8.82 8.47 12.15
N ARG A 111 -8.82 7.20 11.72
CA ARG A 111 -8.74 6.85 10.29
C ARG A 111 -9.56 5.62 9.94
N LYS A 112 -10.05 5.57 8.70
CA LYS A 112 -10.66 4.36 8.12
C LYS A 112 -9.68 3.55 7.27
N VAL A 113 -8.86 4.24 6.46
CA VAL A 113 -7.84 3.61 5.61
C VAL A 113 -6.49 4.26 5.86
N LEU A 114 -5.47 3.41 6.00
CA LEU A 114 -4.06 3.77 6.08
C LEU A 114 -3.34 3.21 4.86
N ALA A 115 -2.46 4.00 4.28
CA ALA A 115 -1.51 3.53 3.28
C ALA A 115 -0.13 4.10 3.54
N GLY A 116 0.88 3.41 3.02
CA GLY A 116 2.26 3.88 3.09
C GLY A 116 3.13 3.19 2.04
N ILE A 117 4.23 3.84 1.69
CA ILE A 117 5.21 3.26 0.78
C ILE A 117 6.50 3.03 1.56
N VAL A 118 6.99 1.80 1.49
CA VAL A 118 8.26 1.36 2.08
C VAL A 118 9.23 1.04 0.97
N VAL A 119 10.47 1.48 1.11
CA VAL A 119 11.58 1.05 0.26
C VAL A 119 12.42 0.01 1.01
N THR A 120 12.76 -1.10 0.35
CA THR A 120 13.75 -2.06 0.86
C THR A 120 15.00 -2.05 -0.01
N THR A 121 16.09 -2.56 0.56
CA THR A 121 17.35 -2.77 -0.15
C THR A 121 17.58 -4.28 -0.30
N GLU A 122 17.85 -4.73 -1.52
CA GLU A 122 18.08 -6.13 -1.86
C GLU A 122 16.93 -7.08 -1.42
N GLY A 123 15.70 -6.55 -1.35
CA GLY A 123 14.52 -7.31 -0.92
C GLY A 123 14.55 -7.77 0.54
N ARG A 124 15.44 -7.20 1.37
CA ARG A 124 15.56 -7.56 2.79
C ARG A 124 14.70 -6.66 3.67
N ALA A 125 14.20 -7.22 4.77
CA ALA A 125 13.53 -6.44 5.82
C ALA A 125 14.52 -5.50 6.54
N GLU A 126 15.78 -5.93 6.68
CA GLU A 126 16.85 -5.11 7.22
C GLU A 126 17.11 -3.89 6.33
N GLY A 127 17.08 -2.69 6.92
CA GLY A 127 17.23 -1.44 6.18
C GLY A 127 15.97 -0.96 5.45
N ALA A 128 14.82 -1.62 5.64
CA ALA A 128 13.54 -1.14 5.15
C ALA A 128 13.20 0.23 5.73
N ARG A 129 12.78 1.18 4.88
CA ARG A 129 12.48 2.56 5.27
C ARG A 129 11.12 3.02 4.76
N VAL A 130 10.32 3.60 5.65
CA VAL A 130 9.05 4.24 5.29
C VAL A 130 9.33 5.55 4.57
N LEU A 131 8.92 5.65 3.30
CA LEU A 131 8.99 6.89 2.51
C LEU A 131 7.86 7.86 2.88
N CYS A 132 6.65 7.31 3.04
CA CYS A 132 5.48 8.10 3.37
C CYS A 132 4.40 7.30 4.09
N VAL A 133 3.56 8.02 4.81
CA VAL A 133 2.33 7.53 5.44
C VAL A 133 1.20 8.48 5.11
N THR A 134 0.03 7.92 4.79
CA THR A 134 -1.14 8.68 4.34
C THR A 134 -2.43 8.02 4.78
N THR A 135 -3.47 8.82 5.00
CA THR A 135 -4.83 8.36 5.31
C THR A 135 -5.84 9.01 4.38
N GLY A 136 -7.05 8.43 4.29
CA GLY A 136 -8.19 9.06 3.63
C GLY A 136 -9.04 8.11 2.77
N THR A 137 -10.30 8.47 2.57
CA THR A 137 -11.34 7.69 1.86
C THR A 137 -12.26 8.53 0.99
N LYS A 138 -11.93 9.81 0.77
CA LYS A 138 -12.79 10.77 0.08
C LYS A 138 -12.11 11.43 -1.10
N CYS A 139 -12.92 11.96 -1.99
CA CYS A 139 -12.49 12.80 -3.12
C CYS A 139 -12.99 14.23 -2.90
N VAL A 140 -12.48 15.16 -3.71
CA VAL A 140 -13.03 16.51 -3.78
C VAL A 140 -14.44 16.46 -4.36
N SER A 141 -15.31 17.40 -3.99
CA SER A 141 -16.57 17.64 -4.69
C SER A 141 -16.33 18.48 -5.95
N GLY A 142 -17.26 18.40 -6.92
CA GLY A 142 -17.24 19.18 -8.15
C GLY A 142 -17.04 20.67 -7.88
N GLU A 143 -17.87 21.24 -7.01
CA GLU A 143 -17.83 22.65 -6.57
C GLU A 143 -16.49 23.11 -5.96
N HIS A 144 -15.62 22.19 -5.56
CA HIS A 144 -14.33 22.48 -4.94
C HIS A 144 -13.13 22.10 -5.83
N MET A 145 -13.38 21.77 -7.10
CA MET A 145 -12.29 21.61 -8.06
C MET A 145 -11.57 22.93 -8.31
N SER A 146 -10.29 22.83 -8.68
CA SER A 146 -9.43 23.99 -8.92
C SER A 146 -8.90 24.01 -10.34
N VAL A 147 -9.18 25.10 -11.08
CA VAL A 147 -8.57 25.35 -12.40
C VAL A 147 -7.06 25.62 -12.34
N SER A 148 -6.55 26.10 -11.20
CA SER A 148 -5.14 26.41 -11.00
C SER A 148 -4.34 25.27 -10.34
N GLY A 149 -4.91 24.06 -10.25
CA GLY A 149 -4.23 22.90 -9.66
C GLY A 149 -3.97 22.95 -8.15
N ARG A 150 -4.73 23.75 -7.39
CA ARG A 150 -4.58 23.92 -5.93
C ARG A 150 -5.41 22.92 -5.09
N ALA A 151 -6.30 22.16 -5.72
CA ALA A 151 -7.13 21.16 -5.05
C ALA A 151 -6.62 19.73 -5.32
N LEU A 152 -6.75 18.86 -4.31
CA LEU A 152 -6.48 17.42 -4.47
C LEU A 152 -7.77 16.70 -4.85
N ASN A 153 -7.86 16.25 -6.11
CA ASN A 153 -9.08 15.61 -6.59
C ASN A 153 -9.40 14.27 -5.89
N ASP A 154 -8.37 13.52 -5.50
CA ASP A 154 -8.53 12.21 -4.86
C ASP A 154 -7.57 12.08 -3.68
N CYS A 155 -8.18 11.90 -2.50
CA CYS A 155 -7.48 11.81 -1.23
C CYS A 155 -7.66 10.43 -0.58
N HIS A 156 -7.95 9.40 -1.37
CA HIS A 156 -7.76 8.04 -0.87
C HIS A 156 -6.29 7.81 -0.51
N ALA A 157 -6.08 7.12 0.61
CA ALA A 157 -4.75 6.92 1.20
C ALA A 157 -3.73 6.43 0.16
N GLU A 158 -4.03 5.38 -0.59
CA GLU A 158 -3.13 4.81 -1.60
C GLU A 158 -2.81 5.77 -2.77
N VAL A 159 -3.73 6.66 -3.12
CA VAL A 159 -3.51 7.69 -4.15
C VAL A 159 -2.63 8.81 -3.60
N ALA A 160 -2.87 9.24 -2.36
CA ALA A 160 -2.02 10.20 -1.66
C ALA A 160 -0.61 9.65 -1.46
N ALA A 161 -0.45 8.36 -1.11
CA ALA A 161 0.84 7.69 -0.97
C ALA A 161 1.67 7.79 -2.25
N ARG A 162 1.06 7.54 -3.43
CA ARG A 162 1.74 7.72 -4.71
C ARG A 162 2.20 9.17 -4.93
N ARG A 163 1.38 10.17 -4.57
CA ARG A 163 1.77 11.59 -4.68
C ARG A 163 2.96 11.92 -3.77
N CYS A 164 2.98 11.36 -2.56
CA CYS A 164 4.14 11.46 -1.66
C CYS A 164 5.40 10.82 -2.26
N LEU A 165 5.27 9.66 -2.91
CA LEU A 165 6.39 9.05 -3.62
C LEU A 165 6.89 9.97 -4.75
N GLN A 166 6.01 10.58 -5.55
CA GLN A 166 6.43 11.53 -6.58
C GLN A 166 7.23 12.70 -5.98
N ARG A 167 6.80 13.23 -4.82
CA ARG A 167 7.54 14.27 -4.10
C ARG A 167 8.91 13.77 -3.62
N HIS A 168 8.99 12.53 -3.11
CA HIS A 168 10.27 11.89 -2.78
C HIS A 168 11.19 11.77 -4.00
N LEU A 169 10.67 11.31 -5.14
CA LEU A 169 11.43 11.18 -6.38
C LEU A 169 11.97 12.53 -6.87
N TYR A 170 11.17 13.61 -6.79
CA TYR A 170 11.67 14.96 -7.08
C TYR A 170 12.78 15.38 -6.11
N ALA A 171 12.65 15.09 -4.81
CA ALA A 171 13.71 15.39 -3.84
C ALA A 171 15.01 14.62 -4.14
N GLN A 172 14.91 13.37 -4.58
CA GLN A 172 16.06 12.58 -5.03
C GLN A 172 16.72 13.18 -6.28
N LEU A 173 15.94 13.62 -7.26
CA LEU A 173 16.45 14.29 -8.46
C LEU A 173 17.08 15.66 -8.16
N LEU A 174 16.52 16.40 -7.20
CA LEU A 174 17.06 17.69 -6.76
C LEU A 174 18.47 17.55 -6.19
N GLN A 175 18.75 16.45 -5.45
CA GLN A 175 20.11 16.16 -4.97
C GLN A 175 21.10 16.00 -6.13
N TYR A 176 20.71 15.32 -7.22
CA TYR A 176 21.55 15.23 -8.42
C TYR A 176 21.73 16.58 -9.11
N ALA A 177 20.69 17.40 -9.18
CA ALA A 177 20.78 18.73 -9.76
C ALA A 177 21.71 19.68 -8.97
N GLN A 178 21.90 19.40 -7.68
CA GLN A 178 22.78 20.16 -6.77
C GLN A 178 24.18 19.52 -6.64
N ALA A 179 24.39 18.31 -7.17
CA ALA A 179 25.67 17.62 -7.09
C ALA A 179 26.70 18.25 -8.04
N ALA A 180 27.98 18.15 -7.69
CA ALA A 180 29.09 18.61 -8.53
C ALA A 180 29.10 17.93 -9.91
N ASP A 181 28.78 16.63 -9.95
CA ASP A 181 28.56 15.88 -11.18
C ASP A 181 27.19 15.16 -11.12
N PRO A 182 26.16 15.66 -11.84
CA PRO A 182 24.84 15.03 -11.90
C PRO A 182 24.81 13.65 -12.56
N ARG A 183 25.93 13.21 -13.18
CA ARG A 183 26.08 11.90 -13.83
C ARG A 183 26.83 10.89 -12.96
N ALA A 184 27.43 11.33 -11.85
CA ALA A 184 28.07 10.44 -10.89
C ALA A 184 27.03 9.85 -9.92
N PRO A 185 27.01 8.53 -9.65
CA PRO A 185 26.08 7.93 -8.69
C PRO A 185 26.24 8.52 -7.28
N LEU A 186 25.11 8.85 -6.64
CA LEU A 186 25.09 9.29 -5.25
C LEU A 186 24.81 8.10 -4.30
N PRO A 187 25.64 7.81 -3.29
CA PRO A 187 25.49 6.63 -2.43
C PRO A 187 24.14 6.52 -1.70
N ASP A 188 23.71 7.59 -1.03
CA ASP A 188 22.49 7.60 -0.21
C ASP A 188 21.19 7.89 -0.98
N ASN A 189 21.29 8.09 -2.29
CA ASN A 189 20.13 8.34 -3.14
C ASN A 189 19.44 7.02 -3.53
N ASP A 190 18.12 7.04 -3.68
CA ASP A 190 17.35 5.88 -4.15
C ASP A 190 17.39 5.73 -5.69
N LEU A 191 17.81 6.78 -6.39
CA LEU A 191 17.95 6.83 -7.84
C LEU A 191 19.42 6.78 -8.27
N GLU A 192 19.65 6.40 -9.51
CA GLU A 192 20.94 6.41 -10.18
C GLU A 192 20.82 6.91 -11.63
N PRO A 193 21.88 7.51 -12.18
CA PRO A 193 21.95 7.85 -13.60
C PRO A 193 21.74 6.60 -14.46
N ALA A 194 20.94 6.73 -15.52
CA ALA A 194 20.68 5.65 -16.46
C ALA A 194 21.60 5.75 -17.69
N PRO A 195 22.09 4.61 -18.23
CA PRO A 195 22.70 4.56 -19.56
C PRO A 195 21.75 5.15 -20.60
N GLY A 196 22.29 6.00 -21.47
CA GLY A 196 21.49 6.73 -22.46
C GLY A 196 20.74 7.95 -21.91
N GLY A 197 21.01 8.36 -20.67
CA GLY A 197 20.50 9.60 -20.08
C GLY A 197 19.27 9.41 -19.19
N GLY A 198 19.00 10.44 -18.40
CA GLY A 198 18.00 10.41 -17.33
C GLY A 198 18.45 9.58 -16.13
N TYR A 199 17.49 9.26 -15.27
CA TYR A 199 17.69 8.54 -14.03
C TYR A 199 16.79 7.30 -13.99
N ARG A 200 17.06 6.39 -13.08
CA ARG A 200 16.20 5.24 -12.75
C ARG A 200 16.27 4.94 -11.26
N LEU A 201 15.30 4.18 -10.75
CA LEU A 201 15.40 3.59 -9.43
C LEU A 201 16.60 2.61 -9.42
N LYS A 202 17.43 2.66 -8.37
CA LYS A 202 18.55 1.70 -8.22
C LYS A 202 18.03 0.27 -8.25
N ALA A 203 18.76 -0.62 -8.93
CA ALA A 203 18.37 -2.04 -9.03
C ALA A 203 18.27 -2.75 -7.66
N SER A 204 19.02 -2.27 -6.67
CA SER A 204 18.96 -2.77 -5.29
C SER A 204 17.75 -2.27 -4.51
N ARG A 205 16.94 -1.34 -5.03
CA ARG A 205 15.79 -0.77 -4.32
C ARG A 205 14.49 -1.40 -4.80
N GLN A 206 13.64 -1.78 -3.86
CA GLN A 206 12.30 -2.30 -4.14
C GLN A 206 11.25 -1.45 -3.41
N LEU A 207 10.15 -1.14 -4.09
CA LEU A 207 9.08 -0.31 -3.55
C LEU A 207 7.86 -1.14 -3.19
N HIS A 208 7.35 -0.98 -1.98
CA HIS A 208 6.24 -1.74 -1.45
C HIS A 208 5.13 -0.80 -1.01
N LEU A 209 3.95 -0.92 -1.61
CA LEU A 209 2.77 -0.17 -1.19
C LEU A 209 1.99 -1.00 -0.19
N TYR A 210 1.83 -0.49 1.03
CA TYR A 210 0.88 -1.03 1.99
C TYR A 210 -0.44 -0.25 1.92
N VAL A 211 -1.56 -0.97 1.97
CA VAL A 211 -2.91 -0.41 2.18
C VAL A 211 -3.61 -1.26 3.24
N SER A 212 -4.22 -0.64 4.25
CA SER A 212 -4.84 -1.37 5.37
C SER A 212 -6.02 -2.25 4.96
N THR A 213 -6.50 -2.11 3.72
CA THR A 213 -7.68 -2.79 3.19
C THR A 213 -7.66 -2.73 1.66
N ALA A 214 -8.35 -3.64 0.97
CA ALA A 214 -8.35 -3.67 -0.48
C ALA A 214 -8.74 -2.32 -1.13
N PRO A 215 -8.11 -1.93 -2.25
CA PRO A 215 -8.43 -0.68 -2.94
C PRO A 215 -9.90 -0.66 -3.39
N CYS A 216 -10.54 0.51 -3.36
CA CYS A 216 -11.91 0.63 -3.84
C CYS A 216 -12.00 0.35 -5.35
N GLY A 217 -13.15 -0.15 -5.79
CA GLY A 217 -13.35 -0.61 -7.16
C GLY A 217 -13.39 -2.14 -7.22
N ASP A 218 -12.85 -2.70 -8.30
CA ASP A 218 -12.90 -4.13 -8.60
C ASP A 218 -12.31 -5.01 -7.48
N GLY A 219 -11.31 -4.49 -6.75
CA GLY A 219 -10.68 -5.19 -5.63
C GLY A 219 -11.55 -5.39 -4.40
N ARG A 220 -12.75 -4.80 -4.36
CA ARG A 220 -13.76 -5.02 -3.32
C ARG A 220 -15.06 -5.65 -3.81
N ILE A 221 -15.18 -5.97 -5.10
CA ILE A 221 -16.40 -6.56 -5.66
C ILE A 221 -16.36 -8.08 -5.46
N PHE A 222 -16.57 -8.51 -4.22
CA PHE A 222 -16.68 -9.91 -3.79
C PHE A 222 -17.38 -10.02 -2.43
N SER A 223 -18.01 -11.16 -2.13
CA SER A 223 -18.42 -11.45 -0.76
C SER A 223 -17.22 -11.98 0.04
N PRO A 224 -16.88 -11.41 1.20
CA PRO A 224 -15.82 -11.96 2.06
C PRO A 224 -16.03 -13.40 2.53
N HIS A 225 -17.26 -13.91 2.38
CA HIS A 225 -17.69 -15.26 2.75
C HIS A 225 -17.76 -16.22 1.54
N GLU A 226 -17.40 -15.79 0.33
CA GLU A 226 -17.31 -16.68 -0.83
C GLU A 226 -16.13 -17.66 -0.64
N THR A 227 -16.42 -18.96 -0.69
CA THR A 227 -15.40 -20.01 -0.77
C THR A 227 -15.01 -20.21 -2.24
N ALA A 228 -13.69 -20.33 -2.50
CA ALA A 228 -13.12 -20.41 -3.84
C ALA A 228 -13.59 -21.63 -4.67
N THR A 229 -14.30 -22.58 -4.06
CA THR A 229 -14.74 -23.85 -4.66
C THR A 229 -16.12 -23.78 -5.29
N GLU A 230 -16.92 -22.74 -5.02
CA GLU A 230 -18.28 -22.61 -5.56
C GLU A 230 -18.31 -21.69 -6.78
N PRO A 231 -19.15 -21.97 -7.80
CA PRO A 231 -19.37 -21.05 -8.90
C PRO A 231 -19.97 -19.75 -8.36
N ASP A 232 -19.17 -18.69 -8.32
CA ASP A 232 -19.45 -17.32 -7.86
C ASP A 232 -20.92 -16.84 -7.99
N ARG A 233 -21.83 -17.18 -7.08
CA ARG A 233 -23.25 -16.82 -7.25
C ARG A 233 -23.55 -15.34 -6.98
N HIS A 234 -22.53 -14.48 -6.92
CA HIS A 234 -22.69 -13.09 -6.59
C HIS A 234 -23.55 -12.36 -7.65
N PRO A 235 -24.60 -11.62 -7.27
CA PRO A 235 -25.47 -10.92 -8.22
C PRO A 235 -24.70 -9.93 -9.11
N ASN A 236 -23.60 -9.38 -8.59
CA ASN A 236 -22.69 -8.53 -9.35
C ASN A 236 -21.57 -9.27 -10.11
N ARG A 237 -21.65 -10.59 -10.35
CA ARG A 237 -20.64 -11.35 -11.12
C ARG A 237 -20.36 -10.70 -12.48
N LEU A 238 -21.40 -10.25 -13.19
CA LEU A 238 -21.27 -9.61 -14.50
C LEU A 238 -20.63 -8.21 -14.44
N ALA A 239 -20.57 -7.58 -13.26
CA ALA A 239 -19.96 -6.28 -13.04
C ALA A 239 -18.47 -6.36 -12.65
N ARG A 240 -17.92 -7.57 -12.55
CA ARG A 240 -16.52 -7.87 -12.25
C ARG A 240 -15.62 -7.48 -13.44
N GLY A 241 -14.43 -6.94 -13.17
CA GLY A 241 -13.46 -6.55 -14.19
C GLY A 241 -13.84 -5.31 -15.01
N GLN A 242 -14.93 -4.64 -14.66
CA GLN A 242 -15.34 -3.38 -15.29
C GLN A 242 -14.67 -2.19 -14.61
N LEU A 243 -14.32 -1.17 -15.39
CA LEU A 243 -13.87 0.12 -14.86
C LEU A 243 -14.95 0.77 -14.00
N ARG A 244 -14.54 1.41 -12.89
CA ARG A 244 -15.46 1.99 -11.90
C ARG A 244 -15.07 3.41 -11.51
N THR A 245 -16.06 4.22 -11.17
CA THR A 245 -15.89 5.59 -10.68
C THR A 245 -16.35 5.70 -9.24
N LYS A 246 -15.64 6.51 -8.45
CA LYS A 246 -15.96 6.84 -7.06
C LYS A 246 -17.20 7.72 -7.00
N ILE A 247 -17.98 7.55 -5.95
CA ILE A 247 -19.16 8.36 -5.69
C ILE A 247 -18.70 9.59 -4.88
N GLU A 248 -19.03 10.79 -5.34
CA GLU A 248 -18.53 12.06 -4.79
C GLU A 248 -18.82 12.23 -3.28
N SER A 249 -20.02 11.82 -2.84
CA SER A 249 -20.46 11.88 -1.44
C SER A 249 -20.42 10.53 -0.72
N GLY A 250 -19.72 9.54 -1.28
CA GLY A 250 -19.66 8.18 -0.74
C GLY A 250 -18.28 7.56 -0.80
N GLU A 251 -18.12 6.40 -0.17
CA GLU A 251 -16.86 5.65 -0.19
C GLU A 251 -16.90 4.45 -1.18
N GLY A 252 -18.05 4.30 -1.86
CA GLY A 252 -18.32 3.27 -2.83
C GLY A 252 -17.87 3.64 -4.25
N THR A 253 -18.09 2.70 -5.17
CA THR A 253 -17.83 2.90 -6.60
C THR A 253 -18.97 2.34 -7.43
N ILE A 254 -19.22 2.92 -8.60
CA ILE A 254 -20.18 2.41 -9.59
C ILE A 254 -19.49 2.10 -10.92
N PRO A 255 -19.98 1.12 -11.70
CA PRO A 255 -19.45 0.86 -13.05
C PRO A 255 -19.54 2.10 -13.95
N VAL A 256 -18.52 2.33 -14.77
CA VAL A 256 -18.50 3.44 -15.74
C VAL A 256 -19.66 3.35 -16.72
N LYS A 257 -20.05 2.13 -17.14
CA LYS A 257 -21.18 1.89 -18.05
C LYS A 257 -22.53 2.42 -17.54
N ASN A 258 -22.65 2.62 -16.23
CA ASN A 258 -23.86 3.13 -15.60
C ASN A 258 -23.82 4.66 -15.44
N CYS A 259 -22.77 5.33 -15.91
CA CYS A 259 -22.67 6.79 -15.92
C CYS A 259 -23.27 7.31 -17.23
N SER A 260 -24.27 8.20 -17.15
CA SER A 260 -25.00 8.75 -18.30
C SER A 260 -24.09 9.53 -19.26
N ASN A 261 -23.08 10.23 -18.74
CA ASN A 261 -22.05 10.94 -19.51
C ASN A 261 -20.66 10.51 -19.01
N ALA A 262 -19.96 9.66 -19.77
CA ALA A 262 -18.60 9.25 -19.42
C ALA A 262 -17.57 10.37 -19.62
N LEU A 263 -17.84 11.28 -20.56
CA LEU A 263 -17.06 12.50 -20.77
C LEU A 263 -17.56 13.57 -19.81
N GLN A 264 -16.65 14.21 -19.08
CA GLN A 264 -16.96 15.30 -18.17
C GLN A 264 -16.53 16.62 -18.79
N THR A 265 -17.39 17.63 -18.71
CA THR A 265 -17.02 19.01 -19.00
C THR A 265 -16.86 19.80 -17.70
N TRP A 266 -16.03 20.85 -17.73
CA TRP A 266 -15.78 21.66 -16.53
C TRP A 266 -17.06 22.36 -16.05
N ASP A 267 -17.76 23.01 -16.98
CA ASP A 267 -19.03 23.69 -16.76
C ASP A 267 -20.12 22.72 -16.31
N GLY A 268 -20.21 21.53 -16.90
CA GLY A 268 -21.16 20.49 -16.48
C GLY A 268 -20.96 20.12 -15.02
N VAL A 269 -19.71 19.83 -14.61
CA VAL A 269 -19.40 19.50 -13.22
C VAL A 269 -19.67 20.68 -12.27
N MET A 270 -19.37 21.92 -12.68
CA MET A 270 -19.69 23.11 -11.88
C MET A 270 -21.21 23.33 -11.74
N GLN A 271 -22.01 22.90 -12.72
CA GLN A 271 -23.47 22.99 -12.71
C GLN A 271 -24.15 21.81 -12.00
N GLY A 272 -23.37 20.91 -11.40
CA GLY A 272 -23.87 19.79 -10.61
C GLY A 272 -23.86 18.44 -11.30
N GLU A 273 -23.26 18.32 -12.49
CA GLU A 273 -22.92 16.99 -13.02
C GLU A 273 -21.94 16.29 -12.09
N ARG A 274 -22.13 14.98 -11.92
CA ARG A 274 -21.33 14.19 -10.99
C ARG A 274 -19.87 14.16 -11.40
N LEU A 275 -18.98 14.49 -10.45
CA LEU A 275 -17.55 14.33 -10.64
C LEU A 275 -17.15 12.83 -10.66
N LEU A 276 -16.66 12.36 -11.80
CA LEU A 276 -16.18 11.00 -12.01
C LEU A 276 -14.68 10.92 -11.76
N THR A 277 -14.32 10.33 -10.62
CA THR A 277 -12.94 9.95 -10.29
C THR A 277 -12.79 8.43 -10.38
N MET A 278 -11.82 7.93 -11.14
CA MET A 278 -11.58 6.48 -11.28
C MET A 278 -11.28 5.80 -9.94
N SER A 279 -11.66 4.52 -9.82
CA SER A 279 -11.43 3.71 -8.63
C SER A 279 -9.94 3.47 -8.35
N CYS A 280 -9.61 3.12 -7.11
CA CYS A 280 -8.22 2.86 -6.73
C CYS A 280 -7.67 1.57 -7.36
N SER A 281 -8.50 0.54 -7.57
CA SER A 281 -8.11 -0.67 -8.32
C SER A 281 -7.73 -0.33 -9.76
N ASP A 282 -8.53 0.48 -10.45
CA ASP A 282 -8.24 0.89 -11.84
C ASP A 282 -6.97 1.76 -11.91
N LYS A 283 -6.76 2.62 -10.91
CA LYS A 283 -5.54 3.42 -10.79
C LYS A 283 -4.32 2.55 -10.53
N ALA A 284 -4.41 1.54 -9.68
CA ALA A 284 -3.33 0.58 -9.44
C ALA A 284 -2.97 -0.19 -10.71
N ALA A 285 -3.96 -0.64 -11.48
CA ALA A 285 -3.75 -1.26 -12.79
C ALA A 285 -3.05 -0.30 -13.78
N ARG A 286 -3.41 0.99 -13.77
CA ARG A 286 -2.70 2.01 -14.57
C ARG A 286 -1.24 2.18 -14.13
N TRP A 287 -0.95 2.19 -12.82
CA TRP A 287 0.42 2.30 -12.31
C TRP A 287 1.25 1.07 -12.63
N ALA A 288 0.62 -0.10 -12.74
CA ALA A 288 1.25 -1.33 -13.21
C ALA A 288 1.84 -1.19 -14.62
N ALA A 289 1.08 -0.58 -15.52
CA ALA A 289 1.47 -0.44 -16.91
C ALA A 289 2.42 0.74 -17.13
N LEU A 290 2.09 1.91 -16.57
CA LEU A 290 2.76 3.17 -16.88
C LEU A 290 3.82 3.59 -15.85
N GLY A 291 3.86 2.92 -14.70
CA GLY A 291 4.68 3.29 -13.55
C GLY A 291 4.03 4.36 -12.66
N LEU A 292 4.60 4.51 -11.46
CA LEU A 292 4.12 5.39 -10.39
C LEU A 292 4.52 6.85 -10.58
N GLN A 293 5.57 7.12 -11.37
CA GLN A 293 6.19 8.43 -11.54
C GLN A 293 5.27 9.45 -12.22
N GLY A 294 4.39 9.00 -13.12
CA GLY A 294 3.52 9.89 -13.91
C GLY A 294 4.28 10.69 -14.99
N ALA A 295 3.54 11.42 -15.82
CA ALA A 295 4.07 11.99 -17.07
C ALA A 295 5.22 12.98 -16.88
N LEU A 296 5.15 13.87 -15.89
CA LEU A 296 6.17 14.91 -15.69
C LEU A 296 7.52 14.29 -15.28
N LEU A 297 7.52 13.39 -14.29
CA LEU A 297 8.74 12.70 -13.86
C LEU A 297 9.26 11.74 -14.94
N ALA A 298 8.38 11.17 -15.79
CA ALA A 298 8.79 10.27 -16.87
C ALA A 298 9.71 10.94 -17.91
N ARG A 299 9.77 12.28 -17.95
CA ARG A 299 10.75 13.01 -18.79
C ARG A 299 12.18 12.90 -18.29
N LEU A 300 12.37 12.62 -17.00
CA LEU A 300 13.68 12.56 -16.34
C LEU A 300 14.00 11.16 -15.84
N LEU A 301 12.97 10.35 -15.58
CA LEU A 301 13.07 9.09 -14.86
C LEU A 301 12.48 7.94 -15.69
N ARG A 302 13.20 6.82 -15.76
CA ARG A 302 12.66 5.56 -16.26
C ARG A 302 11.43 5.14 -15.42
N PRO A 303 10.50 4.35 -15.98
CA PRO A 303 9.31 3.93 -15.25
C PRO A 303 9.64 3.27 -13.90
N VAL A 304 8.94 3.69 -12.85
CA VAL A 304 9.12 3.18 -11.48
C VAL A 304 7.90 2.35 -11.10
N TYR A 305 8.11 1.07 -10.80
CA TYR A 305 7.04 0.14 -10.48
C TYR A 305 7.05 -0.27 -9.00
N LEU A 306 5.90 -0.75 -8.53
CA LEU A 306 5.85 -1.46 -7.25
C LEU A 306 6.52 -2.82 -7.40
N SER A 307 7.25 -3.24 -6.38
CA SER A 307 7.70 -4.62 -6.21
C SER A 307 6.65 -5.44 -5.46
N SER A 308 5.88 -4.82 -4.56
CA SER A 308 4.71 -5.46 -3.95
C SER A 308 3.57 -4.51 -3.61
N LEU A 309 2.35 -5.08 -3.58
CA LEU A 309 1.15 -4.48 -2.99
C LEU A 309 0.73 -5.35 -1.79
N VAL A 310 0.77 -4.75 -0.61
CA VAL A 310 0.55 -5.40 0.67
C VAL A 310 -0.79 -4.94 1.25
N LEU A 311 -1.71 -5.87 1.50
CA LEU A 311 -3.03 -5.55 2.04
C LEU A 311 -3.20 -6.01 3.48
N GLY A 312 -3.69 -5.12 4.35
CA GLY A 312 -4.01 -5.45 5.75
C GLY A 312 -5.34 -6.18 5.96
N SER A 313 -6.30 -6.08 5.04
CA SER A 313 -7.61 -6.73 5.14
C SER A 313 -8.33 -6.84 3.80
N LEU A 314 -9.41 -7.63 3.76
CA LEU A 314 -10.25 -7.87 2.57
C LEU A 314 -9.47 -8.37 1.36
N LEU A 315 -8.50 -9.27 1.57
CA LEU A 315 -7.83 -9.92 0.45
C LEU A 315 -8.59 -11.17 0.01
N HIS A 316 -9.00 -11.19 -1.25
CA HIS A 316 -9.40 -12.41 -1.94
C HIS A 316 -8.49 -12.62 -3.15
N PRO A 317 -7.65 -13.67 -3.19
CA PRO A 317 -6.59 -13.82 -4.20
C PRO A 317 -7.13 -13.71 -5.63
N HIS A 318 -8.17 -14.49 -5.96
CA HIS A 318 -8.76 -14.52 -7.29
C HIS A 318 -9.28 -13.15 -7.78
N HIS A 319 -9.87 -12.36 -6.89
CA HIS A 319 -10.35 -11.02 -7.20
C HIS A 319 -9.24 -10.01 -7.37
N MET A 320 -8.17 -10.17 -6.61
CA MET A 320 -7.00 -9.32 -6.75
C MET A 320 -6.25 -9.58 -8.04
N TYR A 321 -6.05 -10.84 -8.41
CA TYR A 321 -5.42 -11.19 -9.68
C TYR A 321 -6.14 -10.58 -10.89
N ARG A 322 -7.45 -10.33 -10.80
CA ARG A 322 -8.24 -9.73 -11.90
C ARG A 322 -7.91 -8.27 -12.21
N TYR A 323 -7.65 -7.44 -11.20
CA TYR A 323 -7.25 -6.04 -11.43
C TYR A 323 -5.74 -5.83 -11.31
N ALA A 324 -5.03 -6.81 -10.74
CA ALA A 324 -3.58 -6.84 -10.66
C ALA A 324 -2.92 -7.58 -11.82
N THR A 325 -3.65 -8.16 -12.78
CA THR A 325 -3.07 -8.89 -13.92
C THR A 325 -2.05 -8.08 -14.72
N PRO A 326 -2.23 -6.77 -15.00
CA PRO A 326 -1.19 -5.97 -15.65
C PRO A 326 0.09 -5.82 -14.81
N LEU A 327 0.04 -6.16 -13.51
CA LEU A 327 1.17 -6.18 -12.58
C LEU A 327 1.92 -7.53 -12.63
N TYR A 328 2.15 -8.13 -13.81
CA TYR A 328 2.81 -9.46 -13.96
C TYR A 328 4.17 -9.59 -13.23
N SER A 329 4.79 -8.48 -12.82
CA SER A 329 6.05 -8.45 -12.06
C SER A 329 5.90 -7.99 -10.60
N VAL A 330 4.69 -7.63 -10.13
CA VAL A 330 4.47 -7.13 -8.77
C VAL A 330 3.95 -8.25 -7.90
N ILE A 331 4.73 -8.57 -6.90
CA ILE A 331 4.52 -9.71 -6.05
C ILE A 331 3.50 -9.36 -4.97
N LEU A 332 2.44 -10.15 -4.88
CA LEU A 332 1.27 -9.84 -4.06
C LEU A 332 1.25 -10.65 -2.76
N LEU A 333 1.21 -9.99 -1.61
CA LEU A 333 0.99 -10.69 -0.33
C LEU A 333 0.00 -10.03 0.60
N VAL A 334 -0.78 -10.89 1.24
CA VAL A 334 -1.60 -10.56 2.40
C VAL A 334 -0.67 -10.20 3.54
N VAL A 335 -1.05 -9.25 4.36
CA VAL A 335 -0.60 -9.20 5.74
C VAL A 335 -1.76 -9.52 6.63
N ARG A 336 -1.65 -10.62 7.38
CA ARG A 336 -2.59 -10.91 8.47
C ARG A 336 -2.21 -10.07 9.69
N VAL A 337 -2.29 -8.74 9.55
CA VAL A 337 -2.40 -7.86 10.71
C VAL A 337 -3.89 -7.78 11.00
N SER A 338 -4.34 -8.63 11.90
CA SER A 338 -5.68 -8.50 12.46
C SER A 338 -5.72 -7.16 13.20
N ASN A 339 -6.34 -6.15 12.58
CA ASN A 339 -6.51 -4.82 13.14
C ASN A 339 -7.26 -4.93 14.50
N PRO A 340 -6.96 -4.08 15.50
CA PRO A 340 -7.68 -4.02 16.78
C PRO A 340 -9.18 -3.76 16.63
#